data_AF-A0A4S2F3X7-F1
#
_entry.id   AF-A0A4S2F3X7-F1
#
_cell.length_a   1.000
_cell.length_b   1.000
_cell.length_c   1.000
_cell.angle_alpha   90.00
_cell.angle_beta   90.00
_cell.angle_gamma   90.00
#
_symmetry.space_group_name_H-M   'P 1'
#
loop_
_entity.id
_entity.type
_entity.pdbx_description
1 polymer ?
#
loop_
_entity_poly.entity_id
_entity_poly.type
_entity_poly.pdbx_seq_one_letter_code
_entity_poly.pdbx_strand_id
1 'polypeptide(L)' 'MFDLVDLTGLLVYSALDSNEADYEDGLIRAAAEALQVDAVVSYDKKAFKGSYIPRKTAAEVLARQSLGAPDE' A
#
# COMPACT_ATOMS: atom_id res chain seq x y z
N MET A 1 -14.97 -7.17 3.97
CA MET A 1 -14.15 -8.30 4.46
C MET A 1 -12.72 -7.79 4.57
N PHE A 2 -12.01 -8.15 5.63
CA PHE A 2 -10.60 -7.78 5.80
C PHE A 2 -9.78 -9.06 5.75
N ASP A 3 -8.67 -9.02 5.03
CA ASP A 3 -7.70 -10.11 4.97
C ASP A 3 -6.46 -9.72 5.78
N LEU A 4 -5.87 -10.71 6.46
CA LEU A 4 -4.57 -10.55 7.09
C LEU A 4 -3.48 -11.07 6.14
N VAL A 5 -2.37 -10.34 6.09
CA VAL A 5 -1.22 -10.67 5.26
C VAL A 5 -0.02 -10.92 6.16
N ASP A 6 0.54 -12.11 6.07
CA ASP A 6 1.75 -12.47 6.82
C ASP A 6 3.00 -11.94 6.09
N LEU A 7 3.76 -11.10 6.79
CA LEU A 7 5.00 -10.50 6.29
C LEU A 7 6.18 -11.48 6.48
N THR A 8 6.23 -12.52 5.64
CA THR A 8 7.20 -13.62 5.75
C THR A 8 8.44 -13.42 4.87
N GLY A 9 9.35 -14.40 4.89
CA GLY A 9 10.75 -14.29 4.41
C GLY A 9 10.95 -13.55 3.08
N LEU A 10 10.19 -13.86 2.02
CA LEU A 10 10.36 -13.16 0.75
C LEU A 10 10.12 -11.65 0.85
N LEU A 11 9.12 -11.23 1.63
CA LEU A 11 8.80 -9.83 1.87
C LEU A 11 9.85 -9.16 2.75
N VAL A 12 10.37 -9.90 3.75
CA VAL A 12 11.48 -9.44 4.60
C VAL A 12 12.74 -9.15 3.79
N TYR A 13 13.16 -10.07 2.93
CA TYR A 13 14.34 -9.85 2.09
C TYR A 13 14.11 -8.71 1.10
N SER A 14 12.92 -8.63 0.48
CA SER A 14 12.58 -7.52 -0.40
C SER A 14 12.56 -6.16 0.31
N ALA A 15 12.20 -6.11 1.60
CA ALA A 15 12.23 -4.89 2.39
C ALA A 15 13.67 -4.48 2.74
N LEU A 16 14.52 -5.44 3.10
CA LEU A 16 15.94 -5.21 3.38
C LEU A 16 16.70 -4.70 2.15
N ASP A 17 16.37 -5.21 0.96
CA ASP A 17 16.97 -4.80 -0.31
C ASP A 17 16.35 -3.51 -0.88
N SER A 18 15.34 -2.94 -0.21
CA SER A 18 14.66 -1.74 -0.68
C SER A 18 15.45 -0.46 -0.42
N ASN A 19 15.06 0.61 -1.11
CA ASN A 19 15.55 1.96 -0.90
C ASN A 19 14.57 2.83 -0.07
N GLU A 20 13.58 2.23 0.59
CA GLU A 20 12.74 2.95 1.54
C GLU A 20 13.59 3.36 2.76
N ALA A 21 13.30 4.52 3.34
CA ALA A 21 14.07 5.02 4.48
C ALA A 21 13.79 4.21 5.75
N ASP A 22 12.55 3.77 5.91
CA ASP A 22 12.05 3.01 7.05
C ASP A 22 11.80 1.56 6.63
N TYR A 23 12.24 0.60 7.46
CA TYR A 23 12.14 -0.82 7.15
C TYR A 23 10.68 -1.29 7.09
N GLU A 24 9.83 -0.77 7.97
CA GLU A 24 8.40 -1.05 8.01
C GLU A 24 7.71 -0.61 6.70
N ASP A 25 8.11 0.52 6.13
CA ASP A 25 7.62 0.96 4.82
C ASP A 25 8.11 0.05 3.71
N GLY A 26 9.36 -0.44 3.79
CA GLY A 26 9.87 -1.48 2.90
C GLY A 26 9.02 -2.75 2.91
N LEU A 27 8.58 -3.20 4.10
CA LEU A 27 7.72 -4.38 4.26
C LEU A 27 6.32 -4.16 3.68
N ILE A 28 5.69 -3.03 3.99
CA ILE A 28 4.36 -2.70 3.47
C ILE A 28 4.40 -2.52 1.96
N ARG A 29 5.45 -1.89 1.42
CA ARG A 29 5.67 -1.76 -0.03
C ARG A 29 5.79 -3.12 -0.69
N ALA A 30 6.65 -4.00 -0.17
CA ALA A 30 6.87 -5.33 -0.71
C ALA A 30 5.57 -6.15 -0.73
N ALA A 31 4.78 -6.10 0.36
CA ALA A 31 3.50 -6.77 0.45
C ALA A 31 2.48 -6.21 -0.55
N ALA A 32 2.36 -4.88 -0.64
CA ALA A 32 1.43 -4.22 -1.53
C ALA A 32 1.72 -4.53 -3.00
N GLU A 33 3.00 -4.52 -3.38
CA GLU A 33 3.48 -4.86 -4.71
C GLU A 33 3.23 -6.34 -5.03
N ALA A 34 3.59 -7.26 -4.13
CA ALA A 34 3.38 -8.70 -4.34
C ALA A 34 1.90 -9.08 -4.47
N LEU A 35 1.02 -8.42 -3.72
CA LEU A 35 -0.43 -8.64 -3.77
C LEU A 35 -1.14 -7.81 -4.85
N GLN A 36 -0.43 -6.90 -5.51
CA GLN A 36 -0.96 -6.00 -6.53
C GLN A 36 -2.23 -5.24 -6.09
N VAL A 37 -2.22 -4.72 -4.86
CA VAL A 37 -3.36 -3.95 -4.33
C VAL A 37 -3.54 -2.64 -5.09
N ASP A 38 -4.75 -2.09 -5.08
CA ASP A 38 -5.03 -0.83 -5.80
C ASP A 38 -4.27 0.38 -5.23
N ALA A 39 -4.02 0.40 -3.92
CA ALA A 39 -3.34 1.48 -3.23
C ALA A 39 -2.89 1.07 -1.82
N VAL A 40 -1.84 1.71 -1.32
CA VAL A 40 -1.51 1.73 0.10
C VAL A 40 -2.14 2.96 0.74
N VAL A 41 -2.94 2.77 1.79
CA VAL A 41 -3.56 3.90 2.52
C VAL A 41 -2.63 4.35 3.64
N SER A 42 -2.09 5.56 3.51
CA SER A 42 -1.20 6.16 4.52
C SER A 42 -1.31 7.68 4.53
N TYR A 43 -1.11 8.29 5.70
CA TYR A 43 -0.98 9.74 5.85
C TYR A 43 0.46 10.23 5.64
N ASP A 44 1.44 9.32 5.60
CA ASP A 44 2.82 9.69 5.32
C ASP A 44 2.97 10.01 3.82
N LYS A 45 3.27 11.28 3.55
CA LYS A 45 3.44 11.78 2.19
C LYS A 45 4.77 11.36 1.58
N LYS A 46 5.75 11.01 2.41
CA LYS A 46 7.11 10.67 1.98
C LYS A 46 7.30 9.17 1.73
N ALA A 47 6.48 8.32 2.34
CA ALA A 47 6.50 6.87 2.18
C ALA A 47 6.15 6.42 0.75
N PHE A 48 6.67 5.25 0.37
CA PHE A 48 6.31 4.47 -0.83
C PHE A 48 6.57 5.18 -2.17
N LYS A 49 7.45 6.18 -2.21
CA LYS A 49 7.73 6.93 -3.46
C LYS A 49 8.36 6.09 -4.55
N GLY A 50 9.08 5.03 -4.17
CA GLY A 50 9.67 4.08 -5.10
C GLY A 50 8.69 3.02 -5.63
N SER A 51 7.48 2.95 -5.07
CA SER A 51 6.51 1.92 -5.43
C SER A 51 5.75 2.25 -6.71
N TYR A 52 5.41 1.20 -7.46
CA TYR A 52 4.41 1.30 -8.52
C TYR A 52 2.97 1.22 -7.99
N ILE A 53 2.78 0.82 -6.73
CA ILE A 53 1.48 0.90 -6.05
C ILE A 53 1.30 2.31 -5.48
N PRO A 54 0.20 3.02 -5.80
CA PRO A 54 0.02 4.39 -5.37
C PRO A 54 -0.28 4.49 -3.87
N ARG A 55 0.33 5.46 -3.20
CA ARG A 55 -0.07 5.87 -1.85
C ARG A 55 -1.23 6.85 -1.90
N LYS A 56 -2.29 6.56 -1.14
CA LYS A 56 -3.47 7.42 -0.99
C LYS A 56 -3.75 7.71 0.48
N THR A 57 -4.36 8.84 0.75
CA THR A 57 -5.00 9.13 2.03
C THR A 57 -6.36 8.46 2.11
N ALA A 58 -6.87 8.24 3.33
CA ALA A 58 -8.21 7.68 3.51
C ALA A 58 -9.29 8.56 2.84
N ALA A 59 -9.15 9.88 2.90
CA ALA A 59 -10.08 10.82 2.26
C ALA A 59 -10.15 10.63 0.74
N GLU A 60 -9.01 10.44 0.07
CA GLU A 60 -8.96 10.20 -1.39
C GLU A 60 -9.61 8.86 -1.78
N VAL A 61 -9.48 7.83 -0.92
CA VAL A 61 -10.13 6.53 -1.16
C VAL A 61 -11.64 6.63 -0.99
N LEU A 62 -12.11 7.29 0.07
CA LEU A 62 -13.54 7.46 0.35
C LEU A 62 -14.25 8.35 -0.69
N ALA A 63 -13.59 9.41 -1.15
CA ALA A 63 -14.13 10.27 -2.22
C ALA A 63 -14.32 9.51 -3.55
N ARG A 64 -13.47 8.51 -3.84
CA ARG A 64 -13.61 7.66 -5.03
C ARG A 64 -14.81 6.72 -4.94
N GLN A 65 -15.17 6.26 -3.74
CA GLN A 65 -16.35 5.42 -3.54
C GLN A 65 -17.66 6.18 -3.76
N SER A 66 -17.67 7.49 -3.49
CA SER A 66 -18.87 8.34 -3.65
C SER A 66 -19.22 8.66 -5.11
N LEU A 67 -18.32 8.38 -6.05
CA LEU A 67 -18.50 8.62 -7.49
C LEU A 67 -18.91 7.35 -8.27
N GLY A 68 -19.13 6.23 -7.58
CA GLY A 68 -19.29 4.90 -8.19
C GLY A 68 -20.62 4.18 -7.94
N ALA A 69 -21.60 4.82 -7.30
CA ALA A 69 -22.95 4.24 -7.21
C ALA A 69 -23.79 4.75 -8.40
N PRO A 70 -24.17 3.91 -9.38
CA PRO A 70 -25.30 4.23 -10.23
C PRO A 70 -26.56 4.21 -9.37
N ASP A 71 -27.38 5.25 -9.49
CA ASP A 71 -28.73 5.27 -8.94
C ASP A 71 -29.51 4.06 -9.51
N GLU A 72 -30.04 3.19 -8.63
CA GLU A 72 -31.10 2.24 -8.97
C GLU A 72 -32.46 2.94 -9.04
#